data_AF-A0AAW4T9Q9-F1
#
_entry.id   AF-A0AAW4T9Q9-F1
#
_cell.length_a   1.000
_cell.length_b   1.000
_cell.length_c   1.000
_cell.angle_alpha   90.00
_cell.angle_beta   90.00
_cell.angle_gamma   90.00
#
_symmetry.space_group_name_H-M   'P 1'
#
loop_
_entity.id
_entity.type
_entity.pdbx_description
1 polymer ?
#
loop_
_entity_poly.entity_id
_entity_poly.type
_entity_poly.pdbx_seq_one_letter_code
_entity_poly.pdbx_strand_id
1 'polypeptide(L)'
;MTKVVNGREWRDYAWVRMSAGRRNDMNERFGEQVMLIYRSFVEKKALLEAQLERERLAIAATVLIEVRRCVEEFGFTSREIFPADGGISTKKRRAKYFNPQTGQTWSGVGREPAWMRGQDRSRFVLDAAPVDSDKSEDS
;
A
#
# COMPACT_ATOMS: atom_id res chain seq x y z
N MET A 1 -23.70 -29.84 -24.69
CA MET A 1 -23.78 -28.58 -23.91
C MET A 1 -22.58 -28.50 -22.99
N THR A 2 -21.62 -27.61 -23.26
CA THR A 2 -20.74 -26.98 -22.25
C THR A 2 -19.94 -25.86 -22.94
N LYS A 3 -20.12 -24.64 -22.41
CA LYS A 3 -19.38 -23.41 -22.73
C LYS A 3 -18.05 -23.41 -21.97
N VAL A 4 -17.21 -22.41 -22.31
CA VAL A 4 -16.18 -21.69 -21.51
C VAL A 4 -14.76 -21.86 -22.10
N VAL A 5 -14.26 -20.90 -22.89
CA VAL A 5 -13.44 -19.68 -22.58
C VAL A 5 -11.94 -19.92 -22.85
N ASN A 6 -11.43 -19.12 -23.79
CA ASN A 6 -10.05 -18.59 -23.90
C ASN A 6 -9.01 -19.13 -22.90
N GLY A 7 -7.99 -19.83 -23.42
CA GLY A 7 -6.72 -19.92 -22.72
C GLY A 7 -5.88 -21.14 -23.05
N ARG A 8 -4.85 -20.93 -23.89
CA ARG A 8 -3.61 -21.72 -24.00
C ARG A 8 -3.77 -23.16 -24.47
N GLU A 9 -3.55 -23.37 -25.77
CA GLU A 9 -2.89 -24.58 -26.26
C GLU A 9 -1.55 -24.19 -26.88
N TRP A 10 -0.46 -24.40 -26.14
CA TRP A 10 0.86 -24.58 -26.73
C TRP A 10 1.00 -26.07 -27.02
N ARG A 11 0.45 -26.51 -28.15
CA ARG A 11 0.78 -27.80 -28.75
C ARG A 11 1.56 -27.51 -30.04
N ASP A 12 2.49 -28.39 -30.36
CA ASP A 12 3.31 -28.44 -31.58
C ASP A 12 4.66 -27.72 -31.63
N TYR A 13 5.57 -28.09 -30.73
CA TYR A 13 7.00 -28.14 -31.08
C TYR A 13 7.59 -29.51 -30.74
N ALA A 14 7.16 -30.52 -31.48
CA ALA A 14 7.86 -31.80 -31.59
C ALA A 14 8.46 -31.91 -33.01
N TRP A 15 9.63 -31.30 -33.22
CA TRP A 15 10.44 -31.56 -34.42
C TRP A 15 11.41 -32.71 -34.16
N VAL A 16 11.10 -33.79 -34.86
CA VAL A 16 11.76 -35.09 -34.97
C VAL A 16 13.26 -35.02 -35.28
N ARG A 17 14.03 -35.79 -34.48
CA ARG A 17 15.23 -36.58 -34.82
C ARG A 17 16.01 -36.18 -36.10
N MET A 18 17.19 -35.55 -35.94
CA MET A 18 18.35 -35.74 -36.83
C MET A 18 19.65 -35.19 -36.21
N SER A 19 20.71 -35.99 -36.24
CA SER A 19 22.18 -35.74 -36.15
C SER A 19 22.77 -34.79 -35.08
N ALA A 20 23.36 -35.37 -34.04
CA ALA A 20 24.20 -34.71 -33.04
C ALA A 20 25.52 -34.17 -33.63
N GLY A 21 25.97 -32.98 -33.20
CA GLY A 21 27.40 -32.61 -33.26
C GLY A 21 27.82 -31.24 -33.82
N ARG A 22 26.93 -30.41 -34.39
CA ARG A 22 27.33 -29.07 -34.89
C ARG A 22 26.24 -27.99 -34.91
N ARG A 23 25.17 -28.17 -34.13
CA ARG A 23 23.92 -27.38 -34.23
C ARG A 23 23.59 -26.53 -33.00
N ASN A 24 24.42 -26.56 -31.95
CA ASN A 24 24.12 -25.89 -30.67
C ASN A 24 24.49 -24.39 -30.67
N ASP A 25 25.54 -24.00 -31.40
CA ASP A 25 26.10 -22.63 -31.38
C ASP A 25 25.21 -21.58 -32.07
N MET A 26 24.51 -21.95 -33.15
CA MET A 26 23.61 -21.01 -33.86
C MET A 26 22.30 -20.72 -33.12
N ASN A 27 21.76 -21.70 -32.39
CA ASN A 27 20.52 -21.53 -31.63
C ASN A 27 20.75 -20.68 -30.38
N GLU A 28 21.93 -20.80 -29.78
CA GLU A 28 22.38 -20.01 -28.63
C GLU A 28 22.58 -18.53 -29.03
N ARG A 29 23.27 -18.27 -30.15
CA ARG A 29 23.46 -16.91 -30.69
C ARG A 29 22.16 -16.26 -31.16
N PHE A 30 21.23 -17.01 -31.74
CA PHE A 30 19.91 -16.46 -32.11
C PHE A 30 19.08 -16.08 -30.87
N GLY A 31 19.10 -16.93 -29.83
CA GLY A 31 18.48 -16.62 -28.55
C GLY A 31 19.08 -15.39 -27.86
N GLU A 32 20.41 -15.24 -27.90
CA GLU A 32 21.11 -14.06 -27.39
C GLU A 32 20.71 -12.78 -28.12
N GLN A 33 20.61 -12.82 -29.45
CA GLN A 33 20.17 -11.67 -30.25
C GLN A 33 18.73 -11.26 -29.93
N VAL A 34 17.80 -12.23 -29.81
CA VAL A 34 16.40 -11.95 -29.42
C VAL A 34 16.33 -11.34 -28.02
N MET A 35 17.11 -11.85 -27.07
CA MET A 35 17.17 -11.32 -25.70
C MET A 35 17.82 -9.92 -25.62
N LEU A 36 18.81 -9.62 -26.46
CA LEU A 36 19.39 -8.28 -26.59
C LEU A 36 18.37 -7.28 -27.15
N ILE A 37 17.64 -7.67 -28.19
CA ILE A 37 16.57 -6.85 -28.77
C ILE A 37 15.48 -6.59 -27.72
N TYR A 38 15.05 -7.63 -27.01
CA TYR A 38 14.07 -7.51 -25.92
C TYR A 38 14.53 -6.53 -24.83
N ARG A 39 15.78 -6.65 -24.35
CA ARG A 39 16.36 -5.71 -23.38
C ARG A 39 16.37 -4.27 -23.90
N SER A 40 16.75 -4.07 -25.17
CA SER A 40 16.73 -2.73 -25.78
C SER A 40 15.33 -2.11 -25.81
N PHE A 41 14.27 -2.92 -25.98
CA PHE A 41 12.90 -2.43 -25.91
C PHE A 41 12.46 -2.13 -24.48
N VAL A 42 12.91 -2.90 -23.50
CA VAL A 42 12.67 -2.62 -22.08
C VAL A 42 13.35 -1.30 -21.69
N GLU A 43 14.59 -1.06 -22.12
CA GLU A 43 15.29 0.21 -21.88
C GLU A 43 14.57 1.39 -22.54
N LYS A 44 14.16 1.26 -23.81
CA LYS A 44 13.37 2.30 -24.50
C LYS A 44 12.06 2.60 -23.77
N LYS A 45 11.37 1.56 -23.29
CA LYS A 45 10.17 1.72 -22.47
C LYS A 45 10.48 2.50 -21.19
N ALA A 46 11.54 2.14 -20.47
CA ALA A 46 11.93 2.83 -19.25
C ALA A 46 12.27 4.31 -19.49
N LEU A 47 12.93 4.63 -20.60
CA LEU A 47 13.20 6.01 -21.00
C LEU A 47 11.92 6.81 -21.26
N LEU A 48 10.95 6.22 -21.98
CA LEU A 48 9.65 6.85 -22.23
C LEU A 48 8.84 7.05 -20.94
N GLU A 49 8.84 6.07 -20.05
CA GLU A 49 8.18 6.18 -18.74
C GLU A 49 8.82 7.27 -17.87
N ALA A 50 10.15 7.38 -17.88
CA ALA A 50 10.85 8.46 -17.17
C ALA A 50 10.53 9.85 -17.73
N GLN A 51 10.42 9.97 -19.07
CA GLN A 51 9.98 11.21 -19.71
C GLN A 51 8.53 11.55 -19.34
N LEU A 52 7.63 10.56 -19.38
CA LEU A 52 6.24 10.74 -19.00
C LEU A 52 6.14 11.26 -17.57
N GLU A 53 6.87 10.68 -16.63
CA GLU A 53 6.81 11.10 -15.22
C GLU A 53 7.36 12.52 -15.05
N ARG A 54 8.46 12.86 -15.74
CA ARG A 54 9.00 14.23 -15.73
C ARG A 54 7.96 15.25 -16.21
N GLU A 55 7.27 14.96 -17.32
CA GLU A 55 6.24 15.84 -17.85
C GLU A 55 5.01 15.90 -16.93
N ARG A 56 4.59 14.77 -16.35
CA ARG A 56 3.49 14.74 -15.37
C ARG A 56 3.80 15.62 -14.15
N LEU A 57 5.01 15.58 -13.63
CA LEU A 57 5.42 16.41 -12.51
C LEU A 57 5.48 17.90 -12.89
N ALA A 58 5.98 18.23 -14.09
CA ALA A 58 6.02 19.61 -14.59
C ALA A 58 4.61 20.19 -14.78
N ILE A 59 3.71 19.41 -15.38
CA ILE A 59 2.29 19.77 -15.53
C ILE A 59 1.64 19.91 -14.16
N ALA A 60 1.85 18.97 -13.25
CA ALA A 60 1.28 19.02 -11.90
C ALA A 60 1.72 20.28 -11.13
N ALA A 61 2.99 20.68 -11.24
CA ALA A 61 3.49 21.90 -10.62
C ALA A 61 2.79 23.15 -11.19
N THR A 62 2.60 23.20 -12.51
CA THR A 62 1.89 24.30 -13.19
C THR A 62 0.42 24.36 -12.77
N VAL A 63 -0.27 23.22 -12.77
CA VAL A 63 -1.67 23.10 -12.34
C VAL A 63 -1.82 23.54 -10.88
N LEU A 64 -0.88 23.19 -10.00
CA LEU A 64 -0.93 23.60 -8.59
C LEU A 64 -0.87 25.13 -8.44
N ILE A 65 -0.09 25.81 -9.26
CA ILE A 65 -0.02 27.29 -9.28
C ILE A 65 -1.37 27.86 -9.72
N GLU A 66 -1.94 27.36 -10.81
CA GLU A 66 -3.25 27.80 -11.31
C GLU A 66 -4.36 27.57 -10.28
N VAL A 67 -4.38 26.41 -9.62
CA VAL A 67 -5.34 26.11 -8.55
C VAL A 67 -5.17 27.09 -7.40
N ARG A 68 -3.95 27.36 -6.94
CA ARG A 68 -3.71 28.34 -5.86
C ARG A 68 -4.21 29.73 -6.25
N ARG A 69 -3.93 30.16 -7.48
CA ARG A 69 -4.43 31.44 -8.00
C ARG A 69 -5.96 31.49 -7.99
N CYS A 70 -6.64 30.45 -8.48
CA CYS A 70 -8.10 30.38 -8.43
C CYS A 70 -8.64 30.43 -7.00
N VAL A 71 -7.97 29.76 -6.06
CA VAL A 71 -8.35 29.79 -4.62
C VAL A 71 -8.22 31.19 -4.04
N GLU A 72 -7.14 31.90 -4.36
CA GLU A 72 -6.92 33.28 -3.91
C GLU A 72 -7.87 34.29 -4.58
N GLU A 73 -8.12 34.16 -5.88
CA GLU A 73 -8.94 35.08 -6.67
C GLU A 73 -10.44 35.00 -6.33
N PHE A 74 -10.95 33.78 -6.14
CA PHE A 74 -12.37 33.54 -5.84
C PHE A 74 -12.64 33.29 -4.35
N GLY A 75 -11.59 33.20 -3.52
CA GLY A 75 -11.73 32.99 -2.07
C GLY A 75 -12.26 31.61 -1.70
N PHE A 76 -11.95 30.57 -2.49
CA PHE A 76 -12.46 29.22 -2.23
C PHE A 76 -11.99 28.69 -0.87
N THR A 77 -12.93 28.18 -0.08
CA THR A 77 -12.61 27.55 1.20
C THR A 77 -12.21 26.09 1.00
N SER A 78 -11.41 25.52 1.91
CA SER A 78 -10.99 24.11 1.83
C SER A 78 -12.16 23.13 1.74
N ARG A 79 -13.33 23.50 2.28
CA ARG A 79 -14.56 22.70 2.25
C ARG A 79 -15.23 22.66 0.87
N GLU A 80 -15.03 23.69 0.06
CA GLU A 80 -15.57 23.78 -1.30
C GLU A 80 -14.63 23.11 -2.31
N ILE A 81 -13.32 23.20 -2.08
CA ILE A 81 -12.28 22.55 -2.91
C ILE A 81 -12.27 21.04 -2.68
N PHE A 82 -12.34 20.63 -1.40
CA PHE A 82 -12.44 19.24 -0.99
C PHE A 82 -13.85 19.02 -0.46
N PRO A 83 -14.83 18.66 -1.32
CA PRO A 83 -16.12 18.24 -0.82
C PRO A 83 -15.86 17.14 0.20
N ALA A 84 -16.53 17.21 1.35
CA ALA A 84 -16.51 16.14 2.32
C ALA A 84 -17.18 14.93 1.67
N ASP A 85 -16.40 14.15 0.92
CA ASP A 85 -16.78 12.83 0.53
C ASP A 85 -17.18 12.13 1.83
N GLY A 86 -18.34 11.47 1.83
CA GLY A 86 -18.97 10.86 3.01
C GLY A 86 -18.16 9.75 3.69
N GLY A 87 -16.84 9.73 3.54
CA GLY A 87 -15.90 9.06 4.41
C GLY A 87 -16.05 9.61 5.81
N ILE A 88 -16.78 8.86 6.64
CA ILE A 88 -16.71 8.91 8.10
C ILE A 88 -15.27 9.25 8.46
N SER A 89 -15.05 10.46 8.99
CA SER A 89 -13.85 10.74 9.78
C SER A 89 -13.92 9.76 10.95
N THR A 90 -13.40 8.56 10.75
CA THR A 90 -13.10 7.64 11.82
C THR A 90 -11.97 8.32 12.55
N LYS A 91 -12.33 9.27 13.43
CA LYS A 91 -11.50 9.64 14.58
C LYS A 91 -11.07 8.30 15.15
N LYS A 92 -9.81 7.90 14.89
CA LYS A 92 -9.20 6.72 15.49
C LYS A 92 -9.43 6.92 16.99
N ARG A 93 -10.38 6.18 17.56
CA ARG A 93 -10.70 6.30 18.98
C ARG A 93 -9.44 5.90 19.73
N ARG A 94 -8.93 6.82 20.55
CA ARG A 94 -7.78 6.55 21.41
C ARG A 94 -8.09 5.30 22.25
N ALA A 95 -7.11 4.40 22.35
CA ALA A 95 -7.22 3.26 23.26
C ALA A 95 -7.31 3.79 24.69
N LYS A 96 -8.34 3.36 25.44
CA LYS A 96 -8.54 3.75 26.85
C LYS A 96 -7.97 2.72 27.81
N TYR A 97 -7.94 1.46 27.38
CA TYR A 97 -7.48 0.33 28.18
C TYR A 97 -6.34 -0.42 27.50
N PHE A 98 -5.39 -0.92 28.28
CA PHE A 98 -4.23 -1.70 27.86
C PHE A 98 -4.03 -2.92 28.76
N ASN A 99 -3.75 -4.05 28.15
CA ASN A 99 -3.43 -5.28 28.85
C ASN A 99 -1.90 -5.45 28.98
N PRO A 100 -1.31 -5.41 30.19
CA PRO A 100 0.14 -5.56 30.38
C PRO A 100 0.65 -6.99 30.09
N GLN A 101 -0.21 -8.01 30.12
CA GLN A 101 0.18 -9.40 29.88
C GLN A 101 0.18 -9.76 28.40
N THR A 102 -0.68 -9.13 27.59
CA THR A 102 -0.87 -9.50 26.17
C THR A 102 -0.61 -8.35 25.18
N GLY A 103 -0.39 -7.13 25.67
CA GLY A 103 -0.17 -5.93 24.84
C GLY A 103 -1.42 -5.45 24.09
N GLN A 104 -2.59 -6.04 24.35
CA GLN A 104 -3.83 -5.68 23.65
C GLN A 104 -4.42 -4.36 24.18
N THR A 105 -4.91 -3.53 23.25
CA THR A 105 -5.56 -2.25 23.57
C THR A 105 -7.04 -2.25 23.24
N TRP A 106 -7.86 -1.59 24.06
CA TRP A 106 -9.29 -1.41 23.80
C TRP A 106 -9.73 0.04 24.01
N SER A 107 -10.54 0.56 23.09
CA SER A 107 -11.02 1.95 23.11
C SER A 107 -12.20 2.19 24.05
N GLY A 108 -12.69 1.17 24.74
CA GLY A 108 -13.87 1.26 25.63
C GLY A 108 -15.21 1.21 24.91
N VAL A 109 -15.22 1.05 23.58
CA VAL A 109 -16.45 0.96 22.78
C VAL A 109 -16.51 -0.37 22.04
N GLY A 110 -17.67 -1.05 22.10
CA GLY A 110 -17.91 -2.33 21.45
C GLY A 110 -17.86 -3.51 22.42
N ARG A 111 -17.62 -4.72 21.91
CA ARG A 111 -17.57 -5.94 22.72
C ARG A 111 -16.36 -5.91 23.66
N GLU A 112 -16.60 -6.08 24.96
CA GLU A 112 -15.55 -6.13 25.97
C GLU A 112 -14.62 -7.35 25.72
N PRO A 113 -13.30 -7.12 25.61
CA PRO A 113 -12.31 -8.19 25.45
C PRO A 113 -12.34 -9.19 26.60
N ALA A 114 -11.95 -10.44 26.32
CA ALA A 114 -11.96 -11.51 27.33
C ALA A 114 -11.05 -11.22 28.54
N TRP A 115 -9.99 -10.44 28.37
CA TRP A 115 -9.04 -10.09 29.43
C TRP A 115 -9.55 -9.03 30.42
N MET A 116 -10.60 -8.27 30.08
CA MET A 116 -11.26 -7.34 31.01
C MET A 116 -12.55 -7.90 31.61
N ARG A 117 -13.08 -8.99 31.04
CA ARG A 117 -14.36 -9.55 31.44
C ARG A 117 -14.26 -10.15 32.84
N GLY A 118 -14.95 -9.54 33.81
CA GLY A 118 -15.00 -10.01 35.21
C GLY A 118 -13.81 -9.57 36.08
N GLN A 119 -12.92 -8.71 35.57
CA GLN A 119 -11.84 -8.11 36.34
C GLN A 119 -12.09 -6.61 36.58
N ASP A 120 -11.42 -6.03 37.58
CA ASP A 120 -11.52 -4.59 37.82
C ASP A 120 -10.88 -3.80 36.66
N ARG A 121 -11.70 -2.97 36.01
CA ARG A 121 -11.37 -2.20 34.82
C ARG A 121 -10.30 -1.15 35.10
N SER A 122 -10.20 -0.69 36.35
CA SER A 122 -9.26 0.35 36.80
C SER A 122 -7.81 -0.07 36.61
N ARG A 123 -7.52 -1.38 36.68
CA ARG A 123 -6.16 -1.94 36.53
C ARG A 123 -5.60 -1.88 35.11
N PHE A 124 -6.47 -1.64 34.13
CA PHE A 124 -6.11 -1.64 32.71
C PHE A 124 -6.25 -0.26 32.08
N VAL A 125 -6.61 0.79 32.82
CA VAL A 125 -6.78 2.15 32.29
C VAL A 125 -5.42 2.77 32.01
N LEU A 126 -5.20 3.22 30.78
CA LEU A 126 -3.95 3.89 30.36
C LEU A 126 -3.78 5.29 30.98
N ASP A 127 -4.84 5.88 31.51
CA ASP A 127 -4.90 7.25 32.07
C ASP A 127 -4.63 7.31 33.60
N ALA A 128 -4.25 6.19 34.23
CA ALA A 128 -3.88 6.17 35.64
C ALA A 128 -2.46 6.76 35.82
N ALA A 129 -2.40 8.08 35.99
CA ALA A 129 -1.22 8.76 36.52
C ALA A 129 -0.85 8.16 37.90
N PRO A 130 0.45 8.03 38.22
CA PRO A 130 0.93 7.38 39.43
C PRO A 130 0.44 8.13 40.67
N VAL A 131 -0.27 7.43 41.55
CA VAL A 131 -0.67 7.92 42.87
C VAL A 131 0.57 7.83 43.76
N ASP A 132 1.34 8.92 43.86
CA ASP A 132 2.28 9.13 44.96
C ASP A 132 1.46 9.24 46.26
N SER A 133 1.41 8.16 47.03
CA SER A 133 1.00 8.22 48.44
C SER A 133 1.85 7.27 49.27
N ASP A 134 3.14 7.58 49.34
CA ASP A 134 4.05 7.11 50.37
C ASP A 134 4.18 8.19 51.45
N LYS A 135 3.43 8.04 52.54
CA LYS A 135 3.73 8.61 53.88
C LYS A 135 3.00 7.77 54.93
N SER A 136 3.62 6.67 55.31
CA SER A 136 3.44 6.04 56.61
C SER A 136 4.35 6.70 57.66
N GLU A 137 3.97 6.49 58.93
CA GLU A 137 4.73 6.72 60.18
C GLU A 137 4.63 8.13 60.77
N ASP A 138 4.50 8.34 62.07
CA ASP A 138 4.09 7.58 63.26
C ASP A 138 4.07 8.67 64.37
N SER A 139 3.14 8.54 65.31
CA SER A 139 3.05 9.13 66.67
C SER A 139 3.88 10.38 67.04
#